data_AF-A0A191TKV7-F1
#
_entry.id   AF-A0A191TKV7-F1
#
_cell.length_a   1.000
_cell.length_b   1.000
_cell.length_c   1.000
_cell.angle_alpha   90.00
_cell.angle_beta   90.00
_cell.angle_gamma   90.00
#
_symmetry.space_group_name_H-M   'P 1'
#
loop_
_entity.id
_entity.type
_entity.pdbx_description
1 polymer ?
#
loop_
_entity_poly.entity_id
_entity_poly.type
_entity_poly.pdbx_seq_one_letter_code
_entity_poly.pdbx_strand_id
1 'polypeptide(L)'
;MGWTIVLEDEKKSKIESLNTEFFLNSFEDDIINNDDFKLVKYLNPYGDTIFNNLQMKDLITDLKILSNRGFGSKLLIDNLILLAKRCMEESHLYLVFYGD
;
A
#
# COMPACT_ATOMS: atom_id res chain seq x y z
N MET A 1 3.80 -10.15 -9.78
CA MET A 1 4.40 -8.89 -10.27
C MET A 1 4.55 -7.94 -9.09
N GLY A 2 5.17 -6.76 -9.28
CA GLY A 2 5.35 -5.78 -8.21
C GLY A 2 4.31 -4.66 -8.29
N TRP A 3 4.32 -3.78 -7.29
CA TRP A 3 3.71 -2.46 -7.39
C TRP A 3 4.76 -1.37 -7.26
N THR A 4 4.68 -0.38 -8.14
CA THR A 4 5.31 0.93 -7.90
C THR A 4 4.37 1.77 -7.05
N ILE A 5 4.82 2.20 -5.87
CA ILE A 5 3.99 2.95 -4.94
C ILE A 5 4.33 4.44 -4.97
N VAL A 6 3.31 5.26 -5.20
CA VAL A 6 3.41 6.71 -5.39
C VAL A 6 2.37 7.43 -4.53
N LEU A 7 2.79 8.51 -3.89
CA LEU A 7 1.91 9.49 -3.25
C LEU A 7 1.63 10.61 -4.26
N GLU A 8 0.35 10.86 -4.55
CA GLU A 8 -0.10 11.81 -5.56
C GLU A 8 -1.08 12.83 -4.98
N ASP A 9 -1.17 14.00 -5.63
CA ASP A 9 -2.23 14.99 -5.38
C ASP A 9 -3.48 14.73 -6.24
N GLU A 10 -4.50 15.59 -6.11
CA GLU A 10 -5.75 15.49 -6.86
C GLU A 10 -5.59 15.70 -8.38
N LYS A 11 -4.44 16.20 -8.82
CA LYS A 11 -4.08 16.41 -10.23
C LYS A 11 -3.22 15.27 -10.77
N LYS A 12 -3.02 14.20 -10.00
CA LYS A 12 -2.10 13.08 -10.30
C LYS A 12 -0.64 13.52 -10.40
N SER A 13 -0.28 14.63 -9.74
CA SER A 13 1.11 15.05 -9.65
C SER A 13 1.79 14.18 -8.60
N LYS A 14 2.88 13.52 -8.98
CA LYS A 14 3.72 12.77 -8.06
C LYS A 14 4.35 13.70 -7.03
N ILE A 15 4.10 13.42 -5.75
CA ILE A 15 4.72 14.09 -4.61
C ILE A 15 5.91 13.28 -4.10
N GLU A 16 5.73 11.97 -3.95
CA GLU A 16 6.73 11.07 -3.39
C GLU A 16 6.53 9.65 -3.93
N SER A 17 7.58 8.81 -3.94
CA SER A 17 7.46 7.40 -4.30
C SER A 17 8.45 6.55 -3.54
N LEU A 18 8.13 5.27 -3.39
CA LEU A 18 9.12 4.29 -2.96
C LEU A 18 10.07 3.97 -4.12
N ASN A 19 11.37 3.84 -3.81
CA ASN A 19 12.42 3.55 -4.80
C ASN A 19 12.53 2.06 -5.13
N THR A 20 11.70 1.23 -4.50
CA THR A 20 11.74 -0.23 -4.65
C THR A 20 10.31 -0.72 -4.82
N GLU A 21 10.13 -1.65 -5.75
CA GLU A 21 8.86 -2.32 -5.98
C GLU A 21 8.41 -3.08 -4.73
N PHE A 22 7.10 -3.02 -4.49
CA PHE A 22 6.45 -3.78 -3.45
C PHE A 22 5.98 -5.13 -4.00
N PHE A 23 6.23 -6.22 -3.30
CA PHE A 23 5.87 -7.57 -3.75
C PHE A 23 5.14 -8.33 -2.64
N LEU A 24 4.08 -9.04 -3.01
CA LEU A 24 3.29 -9.90 -2.11
C LEU A 24 3.08 -11.32 -2.65
N ASN A 25 3.66 -11.65 -3.79
CA ASN A 25 3.28 -12.78 -4.65
C ASN A 25 3.39 -14.14 -3.94
N SER A 26 4.35 -14.27 -3.02
CA SER A 26 4.55 -15.51 -2.24
C SER A 26 3.48 -15.73 -1.15
N PHE A 27 2.60 -14.76 -0.93
CA PHE A 27 1.64 -14.72 0.19
C PHE A 27 0.23 -14.37 -0.27
N GLU A 28 -0.06 -14.39 -1.58
CA GLU A 28 -1.37 -13.97 -2.12
C GLU A 28 -2.52 -14.78 -1.50
N ASP A 29 -2.41 -16.11 -1.47
CA ASP A 29 -3.44 -16.97 -0.89
C ASP A 29 -3.65 -16.73 0.61
N ASP A 30 -2.56 -16.50 1.36
CA ASP A 30 -2.61 -16.22 2.81
C ASP A 30 -3.24 -14.85 3.11
N ILE A 31 -3.11 -13.90 2.20
CA ILE A 31 -3.66 -12.55 2.33
C ILE A 31 -5.14 -12.54 1.91
N ILE A 32 -5.48 -13.15 0.77
CA ILE A 32 -6.83 -13.14 0.21
C ILE A 32 -7.83 -13.87 1.12
N ASN A 33 -7.41 -14.99 1.71
CA ASN A 33 -8.29 -15.81 2.55
C ASN A 33 -8.30 -15.40 4.03
N ASN A 34 -7.64 -14.29 4.39
CA ASN A 34 -7.54 -13.86 5.78
C ASN A 34 -8.34 -12.58 6.02
N ASP A 35 -9.37 -12.71 6.86
CA ASP A 35 -10.28 -11.63 7.23
C ASP A 35 -9.63 -10.52 8.07
N ASP A 36 -8.42 -10.74 8.59
CA ASP A 36 -7.62 -9.69 9.24
C ASP A 36 -7.25 -8.56 8.26
N PHE A 37 -7.12 -8.88 6.97
CA PHE A 37 -6.80 -7.90 5.93
C PHE A 37 -8.07 -7.26 5.35
N LYS A 38 -8.08 -5.93 5.28
CA LYS A 38 -9.22 -5.16 4.76
C LYS A 38 -9.01 -4.66 3.35
N LEU A 39 -7.84 -4.10 3.06
CA LEU A 39 -7.53 -3.39 1.82
C LEU A 39 -6.45 -4.08 1.01
N VAL A 40 -5.41 -4.59 1.66
CA VAL A 40 -4.28 -5.25 0.98
C VAL A 40 -4.74 -6.45 0.16
N LYS A 41 -5.76 -7.18 0.60
CA LYS A 41 -6.36 -8.30 -0.13
C LYS A 41 -7.01 -7.94 -1.47
N TYR A 42 -7.24 -6.64 -1.71
CA TYR A 42 -7.77 -6.14 -2.98
C TYR A 42 -6.70 -5.55 -3.90
N LEU A 43 -5.43 -5.57 -3.48
CA LEU A 43 -4.33 -5.20 -4.37
C LEU A 43 -4.22 -6.24 -5.49
N ASN A 44 -4.40 -5.78 -6.72
CA ASN A 44 -4.18 -6.58 -7.91
C ASN A 44 -2.82 -6.21 -8.50
N PRO A 45 -1.86 -7.13 -8.63
CA PRO A 45 -0.54 -6.80 -9.17
C PRO A 45 -0.58 -6.43 -10.66
N TYR A 46 -1.68 -6.73 -11.36
CA TYR A 46 -1.89 -6.41 -12.78
C TYR A 46 -2.77 -5.18 -13.02
N GLY A 47 -3.04 -4.38 -11.98
CA GLY A 47 -3.89 -3.22 -12.10
C GLY A 47 -3.59 -2.15 -11.06
N ASP A 48 -3.95 -0.92 -11.39
CA ASP A 48 -3.74 0.21 -10.49
C ASP A 48 -4.78 0.20 -9.38
N THR A 49 -4.32 0.41 -8.15
CA THR A 49 -5.19 0.62 -6.99
C THR A 49 -4.89 1.97 -6.37
N ILE A 50 -5.94 2.76 -6.14
CA ILE A 50 -5.85 4.10 -5.54
C ILE A 50 -6.57 4.08 -4.20
N PHE A 51 -5.89 4.51 -3.14
CA PHE A 51 -6.48 4.72 -1.83
C PHE A 51 -6.45 6.20 -1.45
N ASN A 52 -7.53 6.67 -0.79
CA ASN A 52 -7.62 8.02 -0.26
C ASN A 52 -7.34 8.06 1.26
N ASN A 53 -7.31 9.28 1.81
CA ASN A 53 -7.06 9.52 3.23
C ASN A 53 -7.98 8.73 4.19
N LEU A 54 -9.25 8.50 3.85
CA LEU A 54 -10.21 7.78 4.69
C LEU A 54 -9.85 6.30 4.85
N GLN A 55 -9.15 5.74 3.87
CA GLN A 55 -8.74 4.33 3.84
C GLN A 55 -7.40 4.09 4.55
N MET A 56 -6.64 5.14 4.85
CA MET A 56 -5.26 5.00 5.37
C MET A 56 -5.19 4.29 6.72
N LYS A 57 -6.18 4.45 7.60
CA LYS A 57 -6.20 3.76 8.90
C LYS A 57 -6.27 2.24 8.74
N ASP A 58 -7.12 1.77 7.83
CA ASP A 58 -7.25 0.36 7.52
C ASP A 58 -5.99 -0.14 6.80
N LEU A 59 -5.45 0.63 5.85
CA LEU A 59 -4.22 0.26 5.15
C LEU A 59 -3.03 0.13 6.11
N ILE A 60 -2.82 1.11 7.00
CA ILE A 60 -1.76 1.06 8.02
C ILE A 60 -1.92 -0.17 8.93
N THR A 61 -3.16 -0.59 9.20
CA THR A 61 -3.42 -1.77 10.01
C THR A 61 -2.99 -3.03 9.27
N ASP A 62 -3.40 -3.18 8.01
CA ASP A 62 -2.97 -4.28 7.14
C ASP A 62 -1.44 -4.33 7.01
N LEU A 63 -0.78 -3.19 6.76
CA LEU A 63 0.67 -3.10 6.62
C LEU A 63 1.42 -3.54 7.89
N LYS A 64 0.91 -3.20 9.07
CA LYS A 64 1.48 -3.70 10.34
C LYS A 64 1.33 -5.21 10.47
N ILE A 65 0.21 -5.78 10.02
CA ILE A 65 0.01 -7.22 10.01
C ILE A 65 1.01 -7.88 9.06
N LEU A 66 1.20 -7.34 7.85
CA LEU A 66 2.23 -7.82 6.91
C LEU A 66 3.62 -7.82 7.56
N SER A 67 4.02 -6.69 8.14
CA SER A 67 5.34 -6.54 8.79
C SER A 67 5.53 -7.55 9.93
N ASN A 68 4.53 -7.72 10.80
CA ASN A 68 4.58 -8.65 11.93
C ASN A 68 4.63 -10.11 11.50
N ARG A 69 3.96 -10.47 10.40
CA ARG A 69 3.97 -11.82 9.83
C ARG A 69 5.20 -12.09 8.95
N GLY A 70 6.07 -11.09 8.75
CA GLY A 70 7.26 -11.23 7.91
C GLY A 70 6.95 -11.27 6.42
N PHE A 71 5.79 -10.76 5.99
CA PHE A 71 5.43 -10.66 4.59
C PHE A 71 6.12 -9.44 3.99
N GLY A 72 7.11 -9.67 3.12
CA GLY A 72 7.85 -8.60 2.45
C GLY A 72 8.96 -7.94 3.29
N SER A 73 9.54 -6.88 2.75
CA SER A 73 10.64 -6.16 3.39
C SER A 73 10.12 -5.22 4.48
N LYS A 74 10.56 -5.42 5.72
CA LYS A 74 10.21 -4.58 6.86
C LYS A 74 10.49 -3.09 6.61
N LEU A 75 11.67 -2.77 6.08
CA LEU A 75 12.05 -1.38 5.77
C LEU A 75 11.10 -0.74 4.75
N LEU A 76 10.72 -1.51 3.73
CA LEU A 76 9.82 -1.03 2.70
C LEU A 76 8.41 -0.80 3.25
N ILE A 77 7.92 -1.72 4.08
CA ILE A 77 6.62 -1.57 4.75
C ILE A 77 6.62 -0.37 5.71
N ASP A 78 7.70 -0.17 6.46
CA ASP A 78 7.83 0.99 7.36
C ASP A 78 7.77 2.31 6.56
N ASN A 79 8.46 2.38 5.41
CA ASN A 79 8.38 3.53 4.51
C ASN A 79 6.97 3.73 3.95
N LEU A 80 6.30 2.63 3.56
CA LEU A 80 4.92 2.68 3.07
C LEU A 80 3.94 3.17 4.15
N ILE A 81 4.13 2.78 5.40
CA ILE A 81 3.36 3.28 6.55
C ILE A 81 3.57 4.78 6.73
N LEU A 82 4.78 5.31 6.49
CA LEU A 82 5.03 6.75 6.56
C LEU A 82 4.26 7.52 5.48
N LEU A 83 4.26 7.02 4.24
CA LEU A 83 3.46 7.61 3.15
C LEU A 83 1.96 7.55 3.45
N ALA A 84 1.47 6.42 3.97
CA ALA A 84 0.07 6.25 4.34
C ALA A 84 -0.35 7.21 5.48
N LYS A 85 0.53 7.44 6.46
CA LYS A 85 0.28 8.44 7.52
C LYS A 85 0.17 9.84 6.95
N ARG A 86 1.07 10.22 6.05
CA ARG A 86 1.02 11.53 5.37
C ARG A 86 -0.27 11.69 4.57
N CYS A 87 -0.64 10.67 3.79
CA CYS A 87 -1.90 10.63 3.05
C CYS A 87 -3.13 10.73 3.97
N MET A 88 -3.05 10.21 5.20
CA MET A 88 -4.14 10.29 6.18
C MET A 88 -4.38 11.71 6.69
N GLU A 89 -3.32 12.49 6.84
CA GLU A 89 -3.34 13.85 7.40
C GLU A 89 -3.76 14.91 6.37
N GLU A 90 -3.53 14.66 5.07
CA GLU A 90 -3.80 15.59 3.99
C GLU A 90 -4.93 15.09 3.07
N SER A 91 -6.06 15.82 3.02
CA SER A 91 -7.30 15.37 2.34
C SER A 91 -7.24 15.27 0.81
N HIS A 92 -6.21 15.86 0.19
CA HIS A 92 -6.04 15.89 -1.26
C HIS A 92 -4.97 14.92 -1.76
N LEU A 93 -4.50 14.04 -0.87
CA LEU A 93 -3.49 13.06 -1.20
C LEU A 93 -4.10 11.68 -1.42
N TYR A 94 -3.47 10.96 -2.34
CA TYR A 94 -3.83 9.62 -2.74
C TYR A 94 -2.58 8.75 -2.75
N LEU A 95 -2.69 7.56 -2.18
CA LEU A 95 -1.65 6.56 -2.26
C LEU A 95 -1.99 5.58 -3.38
N VAL A 96 -1.18 5.60 -4.42
CA VAL A 96 -1.38 4.85 -5.66
C VAL A 96 -0.40 3.70 -5.74
N PHE A 97 -0.94 2.52 -6.02
CA PHE A 97 -0.22 1.30 -6.27
C PHE A 97 -0.33 1.01 -7.76
N TYR A 98 0.69 1.36 -8.53
CA TYR A 98 0.76 1.06 -9.96
C TYR A 98 1.20 -0.39 -10.15
N GLY A 99 0.32 -1.21 -10.73
CA GLY A 99 0.61 -2.60 -11.06
C GLY A 99 1.39 -2.73 -12.38
N ASP A 100 2.10 -3.84 -12.54
CA ASP A 100 2.87 -4.19 -13.75
C ASP A 100 2.17 -5.24 -14.62
#